data_AF-C6REF8-F1
#
_entry.id   AF-C6REF8-F1
#
_cell.length_a   1.000
_cell.length_b   1.000
_cell.length_c   1.000
_cell.angle_alpha   90.00
_cell.angle_beta   90.00
_cell.angle_gamma   90.00
#
_symmetry.space_group_name_H-M   'P 1'
#
loop_
_entity.id
_entity.type
_entity.pdbx_description
1 polymer ?
#
loop_
_entity_poly.entity_id
_entity_poly.type
_entity_poly.pdbx_seq_one_letter_code
_entity_poly.pdbx_strand_id
1 'polypeptide(L)'
;MRVRNEVAADHFKSRKIPYDESNLIEVLQSSQDKFDLLWAAVALRELGTVRAIPALKGAVKFKSLDVQGNAALTTAFLADGGENGFLASLLSSKEYRAKFYAMTGILYKEDTAHSALPLVLEYSAKATKGGKALAKTPCEGLDWLYLARYGAHLPQAQEVFDKINKNRKYVDETVFTRLAGEFPQIFTI
;
A
#
# COMPACT_ATOMS: atom_id res chain seq x y z
N MET A 1 -17.52 -0.61 -15.65
CA MET A 1 -18.27 -0.35 -14.40
C MET A 1 -17.60 -1.15 -13.30
N ARG A 2 -17.18 -0.52 -12.18
CA ARG A 2 -16.58 -1.25 -11.05
C ARG A 2 -17.69 -2.07 -10.36
N VAL A 3 -17.35 -3.25 -9.83
CA VAL A 3 -18.32 -4.15 -9.18
C VAL A 3 -18.77 -3.56 -7.85
N ARG A 4 -20.08 -3.60 -7.59
CA ARG A 4 -20.67 -3.06 -6.36
C ARG A 4 -20.21 -3.84 -5.13
N ASN A 5 -19.77 -3.14 -4.09
CA ASN A 5 -19.47 -3.78 -2.80
C ASN A 5 -20.75 -3.94 -1.97
N GLU A 6 -21.43 -5.09 -2.11
CA GLU A 6 -22.72 -5.34 -1.43
C GLU A 6 -22.61 -5.25 0.10
N VAL A 7 -21.50 -5.67 0.70
CA VAL A 7 -21.31 -5.59 2.16
C VAL A 7 -21.27 -4.13 2.63
N ALA A 8 -20.54 -3.27 1.93
CA ALA A 8 -20.52 -1.85 2.23
C ALA A 8 -21.89 -1.20 1.95
N ALA A 9 -22.56 -1.58 0.87
CA ALA A 9 -23.90 -1.09 0.55
C ALA A 9 -24.93 -1.45 1.63
N ASP A 10 -24.92 -2.69 2.10
CA ASP A 10 -25.79 -3.16 3.19
C ASP A 10 -25.49 -2.46 4.52
N HIS A 11 -24.21 -2.23 4.83
CA HIS A 11 -23.81 -1.44 6.01
C HIS A 11 -24.47 -0.06 5.99
N PHE A 12 -24.33 0.71 4.90
CA PHE A 12 -24.90 2.05 4.82
C PHE A 12 -26.42 2.08 4.68
N LYS A 13 -27.02 1.09 4.02
CA LYS A 13 -28.47 0.88 4.02
C LYS A 13 -29.01 0.73 5.45
N SER A 14 -28.35 -0.07 6.29
CA SER A 14 -28.74 -0.25 7.70
C SER A 14 -28.62 1.02 8.54
N ARG A 15 -27.66 1.89 8.19
CA ARG A 15 -27.43 3.20 8.83
C ARG A 15 -28.31 4.31 8.27
N LYS A 16 -29.10 4.03 7.23
CA LYS A 16 -29.90 5.02 6.47
C LYS A 16 -29.05 6.15 5.90
N ILE A 17 -27.80 5.86 5.57
CA ILE A 17 -26.88 6.79 4.92
C ILE A 17 -26.90 6.49 3.41
N PRO A 18 -27.13 7.50 2.53
CA PRO A 18 -27.08 7.30 1.10
C PRO A 18 -25.72 6.74 0.62
N TYR A 19 -25.77 5.77 -0.30
CA TYR A 19 -24.58 5.10 -0.84
C TYR A 19 -24.01 5.88 -2.03
N ASP A 20 -23.51 7.09 -1.78
CA ASP A 20 -22.90 7.98 -2.77
C ASP A 20 -21.61 8.65 -2.23
N GLU A 21 -20.78 9.18 -3.14
CA GLU A 21 -19.47 9.75 -2.77
C GLU A 21 -19.56 10.82 -1.67
N SER A 22 -20.51 11.76 -1.77
CA SER A 22 -20.61 12.90 -0.86
C SER A 22 -20.91 12.45 0.57
N ASN A 23 -21.88 11.55 0.73
CA ASN A 23 -22.24 11.01 2.04
C ASN A 23 -21.12 10.17 2.64
N LEU A 24 -20.42 9.38 1.81
CA LEU A 24 -19.29 8.57 2.29
C LEU A 24 -18.09 9.43 2.70
N ILE A 25 -17.84 10.55 2.02
CA ILE A 25 -16.84 11.55 2.44
C ILE A 25 -17.21 12.13 3.80
N GLU A 26 -18.48 12.50 4.01
CA GLU A 26 -18.96 13.03 5.28
C GLU A 26 -18.79 12.01 6.43
N VAL A 27 -19.07 10.73 6.16
CA VAL A 27 -18.81 9.64 7.10
C VAL A 27 -17.33 9.59 7.51
N LEU A 28 -16.40 9.66 6.55
CA LEU A 28 -14.97 9.66 6.84
C LEU A 28 -14.51 10.85 7.68
N GLN A 29 -15.22 11.98 7.61
CA GLN A 29 -14.87 13.22 8.31
C GLN A 29 -15.50 13.32 9.70
N SER A 30 -16.67 12.72 9.91
CA SER A 30 -17.48 12.93 11.12
C SER A 30 -17.60 11.70 12.01
N SER A 31 -17.59 10.48 11.45
CA SER A 31 -17.81 9.26 12.23
C SER A 31 -16.59 8.93 13.09
N GLN A 32 -16.87 8.39 14.28
CA GLN A 32 -15.87 7.80 15.17
C GLN A 32 -15.99 6.26 15.21
N ASP A 33 -16.96 5.70 14.50
CA ASP A 33 -17.19 4.26 14.44
C ASP A 33 -16.22 3.60 13.45
N LYS A 34 -15.59 2.51 13.90
CA LYS A 34 -14.62 1.77 13.07
C LYS A 34 -15.26 1.25 11.78
N PHE A 35 -16.47 0.71 11.85
CA PHE A 35 -17.10 0.05 10.70
C PHE A 35 -17.60 1.07 9.69
N ASP A 36 -18.15 2.20 10.15
CA ASP A 36 -18.50 3.31 9.28
C ASP A 36 -17.29 3.80 8.48
N LEU A 37 -16.17 4.06 9.15
CA LEU A 37 -14.95 4.54 8.48
C LEU A 37 -14.36 3.48 7.52
N LEU A 38 -14.34 2.21 7.95
CA LEU A 38 -13.84 1.10 7.14
C LEU A 38 -14.67 0.94 5.86
N TRP A 39 -15.99 0.84 6.00
CA TRP A 39 -16.86 0.62 4.86
C TRP A 39 -16.97 1.84 3.97
N ALA A 40 -16.83 3.06 4.50
CA ALA A 40 -16.75 4.27 3.68
C ALA A 40 -15.49 4.27 2.83
N ALA A 41 -14.33 3.95 3.41
CA ALA A 41 -13.08 3.84 2.65
C ALA A 41 -13.15 2.74 1.56
N VAL A 42 -13.82 1.61 1.83
CA VAL A 42 -14.01 0.54 0.84
C VAL A 42 -14.97 0.97 -0.27
N ALA A 43 -16.13 1.53 0.07
CA ALA A 43 -17.14 1.97 -0.90
C ALA A 43 -16.62 3.09 -1.81
N LEU A 44 -15.80 3.99 -1.29
CA LEU A 44 -15.14 5.05 -2.08
C LEU A 44 -14.15 4.50 -3.11
N ARG A 45 -13.71 3.24 -3.03
CA ARG A 45 -12.93 2.62 -4.11
C ARG A 45 -13.78 2.40 -5.37
N GLU A 46 -15.07 2.16 -5.19
CA GLU A 46 -16.04 2.01 -6.26
C GLU A 46 -16.57 3.36 -6.74
N LEU A 47 -17.04 4.18 -5.79
CA LEU A 47 -17.83 5.38 -6.06
C LEU A 47 -17.01 6.68 -6.05
N GLY A 48 -15.85 6.66 -5.41
CA GLY A 48 -15.06 7.86 -5.15
C GLY A 48 -14.31 8.35 -6.38
N THR A 49 -13.98 9.63 -6.31
CA THR A 49 -13.09 10.35 -7.21
C THR A 49 -11.94 10.95 -6.40
N VAL A 50 -11.04 11.68 -7.07
CA VAL A 50 -9.96 12.42 -6.39
C VAL A 50 -10.47 13.37 -5.28
N ARG A 51 -11.75 13.77 -5.33
CA ARG A 51 -12.40 14.59 -4.28
C ARG A 51 -12.41 13.91 -2.91
N ALA A 52 -12.41 12.58 -2.85
CA ALA A 52 -12.42 11.83 -1.60
C ALA A 52 -11.05 11.74 -0.91
N ILE A 53 -9.96 12.02 -1.64
CA ILE A 53 -8.58 11.83 -1.15
C ILE A 53 -8.30 12.58 0.17
N PRO A 54 -8.69 13.86 0.34
CA PRO A 54 -8.44 14.55 1.61
C PRO A 54 -9.09 13.86 2.82
N ALA A 55 -10.30 13.35 2.67
CA ALA A 55 -11.00 12.62 3.73
C ALA A 55 -10.35 11.26 4.02
N LEU A 56 -9.94 10.54 2.97
CA LEU A 56 -9.20 9.27 3.09
C LEU A 56 -7.86 9.47 3.82
N LYS A 57 -7.10 10.51 3.48
CA LYS A 57 -5.87 10.89 4.19
C LYS A 57 -6.12 11.17 5.67
N GLY A 58 -7.27 11.74 6.02
CA GLY A 58 -7.73 11.87 7.41
C GLY A 58 -7.92 10.52 8.09
N ALA A 59 -8.63 9.61 7.42
CA ALA A 59 -8.93 8.26 7.93
C ALA A 59 -7.68 7.39 8.14
N VAL A 60 -6.58 7.63 7.41
CA VAL A 60 -5.27 6.97 7.64
C VAL A 60 -4.72 7.25 9.05
N LYS A 61 -5.18 8.30 9.73
CA LYS A 61 -4.76 8.62 11.11
C LYS A 61 -5.60 7.91 12.18
N PHE A 62 -6.65 7.18 11.78
CA PHE A 62 -7.53 6.51 12.73
C PHE A 62 -6.82 5.36 13.44
N LYS A 63 -7.23 5.05 14.68
CA LYS A 63 -6.56 4.01 15.51
C LYS A 63 -6.65 2.59 14.96
N SER A 64 -7.63 2.29 14.10
CA SER A 64 -7.83 0.94 13.57
C SER A 64 -7.03 0.69 12.31
N LEU A 65 -6.19 -0.35 12.34
CA LEU A 65 -5.34 -0.76 11.22
C LEU A 65 -6.11 -1.08 9.94
N ASP A 66 -7.30 -1.66 10.06
CA ASP A 66 -8.13 -2.00 8.90
C ASP A 66 -8.60 -0.74 8.18
N VAL A 67 -8.94 0.30 8.94
CA VAL A 67 -9.33 1.62 8.41
C VAL A 67 -8.13 2.28 7.75
N GLN A 68 -6.98 2.33 8.43
CA GLN A 68 -5.76 2.94 7.87
C GLN A 68 -5.38 2.29 6.55
N GLY A 69 -5.34 0.96 6.52
CA GLY A 69 -4.98 0.18 5.35
C GLY A 69 -5.92 0.40 4.17
N ASN A 70 -7.23 0.33 4.39
CA ASN A 70 -8.20 0.55 3.32
C ASN A 70 -8.24 2.00 2.85
N ALA A 71 -8.05 2.97 3.73
CA ALA A 71 -7.97 4.38 3.36
C ALA A 71 -6.74 4.67 2.48
N ALA A 72 -5.57 4.11 2.84
CA ALA A 72 -4.36 4.21 2.04
C ALA A 72 -4.53 3.52 0.67
N LEU A 73 -5.04 2.29 0.64
CA LEU A 73 -5.29 1.57 -0.60
C LEU A 73 -6.26 2.33 -1.50
N THR A 74 -7.39 2.78 -0.96
CA THR A 74 -8.38 3.54 -1.74
C THR A 74 -7.80 4.86 -2.25
N THR A 75 -6.95 5.55 -1.46
CA THR A 75 -6.24 6.75 -1.93
C THR A 75 -5.41 6.45 -3.18
N ALA A 76 -4.64 5.35 -3.18
CA ALA A 76 -3.85 4.94 -4.33
C ALA A 76 -4.70 4.67 -5.58
N PHE A 77 -5.84 3.99 -5.41
CA PHE A 77 -6.78 3.69 -6.49
C PHE A 77 -7.38 4.95 -7.12
N LEU A 78 -7.57 6.01 -6.34
CA LEU A 78 -8.21 7.25 -6.80
C LEU A 78 -7.19 8.27 -7.34
N ALA A 79 -5.95 8.24 -6.85
CA ALA A 79 -4.94 9.23 -7.19
C ALA A 79 -4.20 8.97 -8.52
N ASP A 80 -4.32 7.77 -9.09
CA ASP A 80 -3.63 7.37 -10.34
C ASP A 80 -2.13 7.73 -10.33
N GLY A 81 -1.47 7.50 -9.20
CA GLY A 81 -0.05 7.79 -8.99
C GLY A 81 0.25 9.19 -8.41
N GLY A 82 -0.67 10.14 -8.50
CA GLY A 82 -0.48 11.51 -7.98
C GLY A 82 -0.25 11.62 -6.47
N GLU A 83 -0.49 10.56 -5.71
CA GLU A 83 -0.32 10.48 -4.26
C GLU A 83 0.76 9.47 -3.82
N ASN A 84 1.60 9.01 -4.74
CA ASN A 84 2.63 8.01 -4.44
C ASN A 84 3.65 8.50 -3.41
N GLY A 85 4.00 9.78 -3.40
CA GLY A 85 4.81 10.37 -2.32
C GLY A 85 4.14 10.30 -0.95
N PHE A 86 2.84 10.57 -0.87
CA PHE A 86 2.07 10.41 0.37
C PHE A 86 2.02 8.93 0.80
N LEU A 87 1.69 8.01 -0.11
CA LEU A 87 1.62 6.58 0.18
C LEU A 87 2.98 6.06 0.67
N ALA A 88 4.06 6.45 0.01
CA ALA A 88 5.40 6.02 0.38
C ALA A 88 5.83 6.58 1.74
N SER A 89 5.35 7.75 2.15
CA SER A 89 5.55 8.25 3.52
C SER A 89 4.96 7.32 4.59
N LEU A 90 3.93 6.53 4.25
CA LEU A 90 3.32 5.55 5.15
C LEU A 90 4.23 4.32 5.40
N LEU A 91 5.29 4.13 4.61
CA LEU A 91 6.30 3.09 4.85
C LEU A 91 7.06 3.29 6.17
N SER A 92 7.12 4.55 6.62
CA SER A 92 7.66 4.93 7.93
C SER A 92 6.68 4.72 9.09
N SER A 93 5.45 4.28 8.82
CA SER A 93 4.47 3.94 9.86
C SER A 93 5.04 2.87 10.80
N LYS A 94 4.60 2.84 12.07
CA LYS A 94 4.94 1.73 12.96
C LYS A 94 4.18 0.45 12.58
N GLU A 95 3.11 0.58 11.82
CA GLU A 95 2.13 -0.48 11.62
C GLU A 95 2.36 -1.29 10.35
N TYR A 96 2.27 -2.62 10.46
CA TYR A 96 2.55 -3.56 9.36
C TYR A 96 1.57 -3.38 8.19
N ARG A 97 0.26 -3.35 8.47
CA ARG A 97 -0.78 -3.32 7.42
C ARG A 97 -0.76 -2.02 6.60
N ALA A 98 -0.50 -0.88 7.21
CA ALA A 98 -0.43 0.39 6.49
C ALA A 98 0.66 0.37 5.41
N LYS A 99 1.81 -0.26 5.70
CA LYS A 99 2.93 -0.41 4.75
C LYS A 99 2.56 -1.31 3.58
N PHE A 100 1.97 -2.47 3.88
CA PHE A 100 1.50 -3.41 2.86
C PHE A 100 0.54 -2.74 1.86
N TYR A 101 -0.48 -2.05 2.37
CA TYR A 101 -1.47 -1.40 1.52
C TYR A 101 -0.92 -0.19 0.76
N ALA A 102 0.00 0.57 1.38
CA ALA A 102 0.72 1.62 0.69
C ALA A 102 1.54 1.06 -0.48
N MET A 103 2.34 0.01 -0.27
CA MET A 103 3.12 -0.61 -1.34
C MET A 103 2.25 -1.24 -2.43
N THR A 104 1.15 -1.88 -2.04
CA THR A 104 0.17 -2.42 -3.01
C THR A 104 -0.37 -1.30 -3.89
N GLY A 105 -0.73 -0.16 -3.28
CA GLY A 105 -1.20 1.02 -3.99
C GLY A 105 -0.17 1.59 -4.96
N ILE A 106 1.05 1.82 -4.49
CA ILE A 106 2.18 2.33 -5.28
C ILE A 106 2.43 1.42 -6.49
N LEU A 107 2.54 0.09 -6.30
CA LEU A 107 2.77 -0.84 -7.41
C LEU A 107 1.63 -0.90 -8.42
N TYR A 108 0.38 -0.78 -7.96
CA TYR A 108 -0.79 -0.88 -8.83
C TYR A 108 -0.99 0.38 -9.68
N LYS A 109 -0.67 1.56 -9.13
CA LYS A 109 -0.87 2.87 -9.76
C LYS A 109 0.42 3.68 -9.76
N GLU A 110 1.49 3.06 -10.21
CA GLU A 110 2.77 3.72 -10.26
C GLU A 110 2.75 4.92 -11.22
N ASP A 111 3.36 6.03 -10.83
CA ASP A 111 3.49 7.23 -11.65
C ASP A 111 4.73 7.15 -12.56
N THR A 112 4.66 7.75 -13.75
CA THR A 112 5.78 7.75 -14.70
C THR A 112 7.03 8.47 -14.18
N ALA A 113 6.88 9.34 -13.19
CA ALA A 113 7.99 10.05 -12.55
C ALA A 113 8.67 9.22 -11.44
N HIS A 114 8.10 8.06 -11.09
CA HIS A 114 8.59 7.21 -10.02
C HIS A 114 8.78 7.93 -8.68
N SER A 115 7.81 8.76 -8.32
CA SER A 115 7.91 9.64 -7.14
C SER A 115 8.02 8.89 -5.81
N ALA A 116 7.59 7.62 -5.76
CA ALA A 116 7.78 6.76 -4.60
C ALA A 116 9.20 6.18 -4.47
N LEU A 117 10.01 6.16 -5.55
CA LEU A 117 11.28 5.44 -5.60
C LEU A 117 12.27 5.79 -4.48
N PRO A 118 12.54 7.08 -4.15
CA PRO A 118 13.46 7.41 -3.07
C PRO A 118 13.02 6.86 -1.71
N LEU A 119 11.71 6.89 -1.43
CA LEU A 119 11.14 6.47 -0.15
C LEU A 119 11.02 4.94 -0.05
N VAL A 120 10.67 4.25 -1.15
CA VAL A 120 10.68 2.78 -1.21
C VAL A 120 12.10 2.24 -1.03
N LEU A 121 13.09 2.90 -1.65
CA LEU A 121 14.50 2.56 -1.50
C LEU A 121 14.97 2.73 -0.06
N GLU A 122 14.67 3.87 0.58
CA GLU A 122 15.00 4.11 1.99
C GLU A 122 14.38 3.04 2.91
N TYR A 123 13.09 2.75 2.71
CA TYR A 123 12.39 1.73 3.47
C TYR A 123 13.05 0.36 3.31
N SER A 124 13.29 -0.07 2.07
CA SER A 124 13.85 -1.39 1.79
C SER A 124 15.27 -1.52 2.33
N ALA A 125 16.10 -0.48 2.20
CA ALA A 125 17.46 -0.46 2.77
C ALA A 125 17.43 -0.62 4.31
N LYS A 126 16.47 0.01 4.98
CA LYS A 126 16.27 -0.13 6.42
C LYS A 126 15.74 -1.52 6.81
N ALA A 127 14.75 -2.03 6.06
CA ALA A 127 14.15 -3.34 6.28
C ALA A 127 15.15 -4.48 6.08
N THR A 128 16.11 -4.31 5.17
CA THR A 128 17.14 -5.31 4.84
C THR A 128 18.43 -5.21 5.65
N LYS A 129 18.51 -4.27 6.62
CA LYS A 129 19.72 -4.07 7.45
C LYS A 129 20.03 -5.27 8.37
N GLY A 130 19.03 -6.01 8.82
CA GLY A 130 19.20 -7.15 9.73
C GLY A 130 19.10 -8.48 8.99
N GLY A 131 20.21 -9.22 8.85
CA GLY A 131 20.23 -10.46 8.05
C GLY A 131 19.14 -11.48 8.38
N LYS A 132 18.87 -11.75 9.67
CA LYS A 132 17.78 -12.65 10.11
C LYS A 132 16.39 -12.01 10.09
N ALA A 133 16.30 -10.68 10.05
CA ALA A 133 15.04 -9.93 10.10
C ALA A 133 14.34 -9.84 8.73
N LEU A 134 15.01 -10.31 7.67
CA LEU A 134 14.51 -10.33 6.29
C LEU A 134 13.27 -11.22 6.08
N ALA A 135 12.97 -12.14 7.01
CA ALA A 135 11.89 -13.13 6.87
C ALA A 135 10.47 -12.58 6.91
N LYS A 136 10.30 -11.32 7.34
CA LYS A 136 8.97 -10.76 7.62
C LYS A 136 8.92 -9.28 7.28
N THR A 137 9.24 -8.90 6.05
CA THR A 137 9.03 -7.49 5.66
C THR A 137 7.54 -7.18 5.64
N PRO A 138 7.10 -6.07 6.25
CA PRO A 138 5.72 -5.59 6.17
C PRO A 138 5.13 -5.46 4.77
N CYS A 139 5.97 -5.41 3.76
CA CYS A 139 5.56 -5.25 2.37
C CYS A 139 5.58 -6.58 1.60
N GLU A 140 5.92 -7.71 2.21
CA GLU A 140 5.87 -9.04 1.59
C GLU A 140 6.60 -9.12 0.22
N GLY A 141 7.73 -8.40 0.12
CA GLY A 141 8.56 -8.32 -1.07
C GLY A 141 8.02 -7.41 -2.18
N LEU A 142 6.92 -6.68 -1.95
CA LEU A 142 6.41 -5.67 -2.87
C LEU A 142 7.39 -4.50 -3.06
N ASP A 143 8.12 -4.13 -2.00
CA ASP A 143 9.21 -3.17 -2.05
C ASP A 143 10.35 -3.65 -2.96
N TRP A 144 10.70 -4.93 -2.89
CA TRP A 144 11.76 -5.50 -3.75
C TRP A 144 11.31 -5.61 -5.21
N LEU A 145 10.06 -6.01 -5.44
CA LEU A 145 9.45 -6.01 -6.77
C LEU A 145 9.50 -4.61 -7.39
N TYR A 146 9.12 -3.61 -6.62
CA TYR A 146 9.13 -2.21 -7.05
C TYR A 146 10.54 -1.76 -7.42
N LEU A 147 11.53 -2.00 -6.55
CA LEU A 147 12.92 -1.66 -6.82
C LEU A 147 13.48 -2.42 -8.02
N ALA A 148 13.12 -3.69 -8.21
CA ALA A 148 13.58 -4.48 -9.36
C ALA A 148 13.05 -3.90 -10.68
N ARG A 149 11.81 -3.39 -10.70
CA ARG A 149 11.20 -2.77 -11.87
C ARG A 149 11.76 -1.39 -12.19
N TYR A 150 11.93 -0.54 -11.18
CA TYR A 150 12.16 0.90 -11.39
C TYR A 150 13.49 1.41 -10.84
N GLY A 151 14.08 0.71 -9.88
CA GLY A 151 15.27 1.14 -9.14
C GLY A 151 16.53 0.33 -9.44
N ALA A 152 16.49 -0.72 -10.27
CA ALA A 152 17.60 -1.67 -10.41
C ALA A 152 18.92 -1.06 -10.92
N HIS A 153 18.85 0.09 -11.58
CA HIS A 153 20.02 0.84 -12.04
C HIS A 153 20.71 1.64 -10.91
N LEU A 154 20.09 1.75 -9.73
CA LEU A 154 20.61 2.51 -8.60
C LEU A 154 21.55 1.65 -7.74
N PRO A 155 22.76 2.13 -7.38
CA PRO A 155 23.68 1.39 -6.54
C PRO A 155 23.09 0.92 -5.21
N GLN A 156 22.28 1.78 -4.56
CA GLN A 156 21.66 1.46 -3.28
C GLN A 156 20.62 0.33 -3.41
N ALA A 157 19.92 0.23 -4.55
CA ALA A 157 19.00 -0.88 -4.79
C ALA A 157 19.78 -2.18 -4.98
N GLN A 158 20.93 -2.12 -5.64
CA GLN A 158 21.80 -3.30 -5.79
C GLN A 158 22.30 -3.82 -4.44
N GLU A 159 22.70 -2.93 -3.53
CA GLU A 159 23.07 -3.34 -2.17
C GLU A 159 21.93 -4.05 -1.42
N VAL A 160 20.68 -3.65 -1.66
CA VAL A 160 19.49 -4.31 -1.11
C VAL A 160 19.36 -5.72 -1.69
N PHE A 161 19.45 -5.87 -3.00
CA PHE A 161 19.36 -7.18 -3.66
C PHE A 161 20.48 -8.13 -3.24
N ASP A 162 21.71 -7.64 -3.15
CA ASP A 162 22.86 -8.43 -2.70
C ASP A 162 22.65 -8.95 -1.27
N LYS A 163 22.10 -8.12 -0.38
CA LYS A 163 21.76 -8.53 1.00
C LYS A 163 20.65 -9.58 1.02
N ILE A 164 19.63 -9.45 0.18
CA ILE A 164 18.53 -10.40 0.04
C ILE A 164 19.08 -11.76 -0.43
N ASN A 165 19.85 -11.79 -1.52
CA ASN A 165 20.46 -13.00 -2.08
C ASN A 165 21.39 -13.68 -1.06
N LYS A 166 22.28 -12.92 -0.42
CA LYS A 166 23.19 -13.43 0.62
C LYS A 166 22.46 -14.08 1.81
N ASN A 167 21.25 -13.61 2.11
CA ASN A 167 20.45 -14.06 3.24
C ASN A 167 19.19 -14.83 2.80
N ARG A 168 19.16 -15.39 1.58
CA ARG A 168 17.99 -16.07 0.99
C ARG A 168 17.30 -17.05 1.93
N LYS A 169 18.06 -17.80 2.73
CA LYS A 169 17.53 -18.77 3.71
C LYS A 169 16.58 -18.18 4.76
N TYR A 170 16.59 -16.85 4.92
CA TYR A 170 15.70 -16.12 5.80
C TYR A 170 14.64 -15.34 5.02
N VAL A 171 14.46 -15.57 3.73
CA VAL A 171 13.42 -14.93 2.92
C VAL A 171 12.32 -15.96 2.69
N ASP A 172 11.07 -15.50 2.60
CA ASP A 172 9.98 -16.39 2.19
C ASP A 172 10.26 -16.98 0.79
N GLU A 173 10.34 -18.31 0.70
CA GLU A 173 10.74 -19.00 -0.54
C GLU A 173 9.75 -18.75 -1.67
N THR A 174 8.46 -18.57 -1.37
CA THR A 174 7.43 -18.28 -2.37
C THR A 174 7.64 -16.89 -2.97
N VAL A 175 7.89 -15.90 -2.12
CA VAL A 175 8.20 -14.53 -2.54
C VAL A 175 9.49 -14.51 -3.37
N PHE A 176 10.56 -15.16 -2.88
CA PHE A 176 11.85 -15.17 -3.57
C PHE A 176 11.78 -15.89 -4.91
N THR A 177 11.15 -17.07 -4.97
CA THR A 177 11.00 -17.84 -6.22
C THR A 177 10.22 -17.05 -7.26
N ARG A 178 9.14 -16.37 -6.85
CA ARG A 178 8.38 -15.49 -7.75
C ARG A 178 9.25 -14.37 -8.32
N LEU A 179 10.01 -13.68 -7.45
CA LEU A 179 10.88 -12.58 -7.86
C LEU A 179 12.03 -13.06 -8.76
N ALA A 180 12.63 -14.21 -8.48
CA ALA A 180 13.65 -14.81 -9.32
C ALA A 180 13.12 -15.29 -10.67
N GLY A 181 11.86 -15.75 -10.72
CA GLY A 181 11.20 -16.06 -11.99
C GLY A 181 10.99 -14.83 -12.88
N GLU A 182 10.68 -13.67 -12.29
CA GLU A 182 10.46 -12.41 -13.03
C GLU A 182 11.77 -11.65 -13.32
N PHE A 183 12.74 -11.69 -12.41
CA PHE A 183 14.02 -10.98 -12.49
C PHE A 183 15.21 -11.91 -12.15
N PRO A 184 15.48 -12.93 -12.98
CA PRO A 184 16.55 -13.92 -12.72
C PRO A 184 17.96 -13.31 -12.71
N GLN A 185 18.15 -12.16 -13.36
CA GLN A 185 19.39 -11.40 -13.33
C GLN A 185 19.64 -10.67 -12.01
N ILE A 186 18.60 -10.50 -11.18
CA ILE A 186 18.68 -9.80 -9.88
C ILE A 186 18.64 -10.81 -8.73
N PHE A 187 17.68 -11.74 -8.75
CA PHE A 187 17.49 -12.72 -7.67
C PHE A 187 17.95 -14.10 -8.13
N THR A 188 19.07 -14.55 -7.59
CA THR A 188 19.71 -15.79 -8.00
C THR A 188 19.25 -16.97 -7.13
N ILE A 189 18.74 -18.00 -7.80
CA ILE A 189 18.35 -19.29 -7.20
C ILE A 189 19.60 -20.17 -7.04
#